data_AF-A0A8B9SCY2-F1
#
_entry.id   AF-A0A8B9SCY2-F1
#
_cell.length_a   1.000
_cell.length_b   1.000
_cell.length_c   1.000
_cell.angle_alpha   90.00
_cell.angle_beta   90.00
_cell.angle_gamma   90.00
#
_symmetry.space_group_name_H-M   'P 1'
#
loop_
_entity.id
_entity.type
_entity.pdbx_description
1 polymer ?
#
loop_
_entity_poly.entity_id
_entity_poly.type
_entity_poly.pdbx_seq_one_letter_code
_entity_poly.pdbx_strand_id
1 'polypeptide(L)'
;MVNSGRYEQREDFAVVMQPFFRNAFVPLDSNGKPDLSFFSADCFHFSERGYAEMAMALWNNMLEPVGEKQSYNNFTRDRSKLKCPTAEKPFLFTVRNSGFRNSSPILEKNEPSVPYWAVIVAAIAGVLAGSLFIWVVSVRRAKKCQHEMDTAMNLKSTSL
;
A
#
# COMPACT_ATOMS: atom_id res chain seq x y z
N MET A 1 -2.44 2.87 -3.37
CA MET A 1 -2.42 4.33 -3.61
C MET A 1 -3.83 4.92 -3.64
N VAL A 2 -4.75 4.45 -4.50
CA VAL A 2 -6.11 5.02 -4.57
C VAL A 2 -6.95 4.77 -3.30
N ASN A 3 -6.94 3.57 -2.72
CA ASN A 3 -7.72 3.26 -1.51
C ASN A 3 -7.03 3.69 -0.19
N SER A 4 -6.13 4.67 -0.23
CA SER A 4 -5.31 5.03 0.93
C SER A 4 -5.99 5.98 1.94
N GLY A 5 -7.21 6.45 1.69
CA GLY A 5 -7.82 7.50 2.53
C GLY A 5 -7.50 8.92 2.08
N ARG A 6 -6.40 9.11 1.35
CA ARG A 6 -5.85 10.44 1.03
C ARG A 6 -6.81 11.33 0.23
N TYR A 7 -7.61 10.74 -0.66
CA TYR A 7 -8.48 11.48 -1.57
C TYR A 7 -9.91 11.65 -1.04
N GLU A 8 -10.20 11.14 0.16
CA GLU A 8 -11.53 11.23 0.77
C GLU A 8 -11.66 12.37 1.79
N GLN A 9 -10.65 13.25 1.87
CA GLN A 9 -10.63 14.39 2.82
C GLN A 9 -11.62 15.51 2.47
N ARG A 10 -12.00 15.62 1.19
CA ARG A 10 -12.96 16.63 0.71
C ARG A 10 -14.24 15.96 0.25
N GLU A 11 -15.31 16.74 0.17
CA GLU A 11 -16.64 16.25 -0.21
C GLU A 11 -16.97 16.47 -1.69
N ASP A 12 -16.19 17.33 -2.36
CA ASP A 12 -16.35 17.76 -3.75
C ASP A 12 -15.43 16.99 -4.72
N PHE A 13 -14.65 16.04 -4.22
CA PHE A 13 -13.67 15.29 -5.00
C PHE A 13 -13.62 13.82 -4.59
N ALA A 14 -13.51 12.93 -5.57
CA ALA A 14 -13.35 11.50 -5.34
C ALA A 14 -12.41 10.88 -6.40
N VAL A 15 -11.61 9.91 -5.97
CA VAL A 15 -10.78 9.09 -6.87
C VAL A 15 -11.28 7.65 -6.80
N VAL A 16 -11.61 7.08 -7.94
CA VAL A 16 -12.16 5.72 -8.05
C VAL A 16 -11.44 4.98 -9.18
N MET A 17 -10.86 3.81 -8.86
CA MET A 17 -10.29 2.93 -9.88
C MET A 17 -11.39 2.25 -10.67
N GLN A 18 -11.22 2.18 -11.99
CA GLN A 18 -12.13 1.52 -12.91
C GLN A 18 -11.43 0.28 -13.49
N PRO A 19 -11.67 -0.93 -12.94
CA PRO A 19 -10.87 -2.11 -13.24
C PRO A 19 -11.23 -2.83 -14.55
N PHE A 20 -12.04 -2.26 -15.44
CA PHE A 20 -12.52 -2.93 -16.66
C PHE A 20 -11.43 -3.41 -17.64
N PHE A 21 -10.15 -3.04 -17.42
CA PHE A 21 -8.99 -3.55 -18.16
C PHE A 21 -8.14 -4.59 -17.42
N ARG A 22 -8.49 -4.92 -16.18
CA ARG A 22 -7.67 -5.81 -15.35
C ARG A 22 -7.60 -7.23 -15.91
N ASN A 23 -8.73 -7.73 -16.39
CA ASN A 23 -8.89 -9.02 -17.03
C ASN A 23 -9.27 -8.80 -18.50
N ALA A 24 -8.32 -8.32 -19.30
CA ALA A 24 -8.54 -8.06 -20.71
C ALA A 24 -8.43 -9.34 -21.54
N PHE A 25 -9.38 -9.54 -22.46
CA PHE A 25 -9.38 -10.65 -23.41
C PHE A 25 -9.26 -10.10 -24.83
N VAL A 26 -8.61 -10.85 -25.72
CA VAL A 26 -8.58 -10.53 -27.14
C VAL A 26 -9.99 -10.77 -27.71
N PRO A 27 -10.65 -9.76 -28.31
CA PRO A 27 -11.96 -9.96 -28.92
C PRO A 27 -11.85 -10.96 -30.07
N LEU A 28 -12.82 -11.85 -30.19
CA LEU A 28 -12.87 -12.88 -31.23
C LEU A 28 -13.99 -12.58 -32.24
N ASP A 29 -13.74 -12.89 -33.51
CA ASP A 29 -14.71 -12.84 -34.59
C ASP A 29 -15.60 -14.10 -34.60
N SER A 30 -16.52 -14.17 -35.57
CA SER A 30 -17.42 -15.33 -35.74
C SER A 30 -16.70 -16.64 -36.04
N ASN A 31 -15.43 -16.59 -36.43
CA ASN A 31 -14.59 -17.76 -36.73
C ASN A 31 -13.66 -18.13 -35.56
N GLY A 32 -13.77 -17.44 -34.42
CA GLY A 32 -12.92 -17.64 -33.25
C GLY A 32 -11.51 -17.08 -33.40
N LYS A 33 -11.24 -16.23 -34.39
CA LYS A 33 -9.95 -15.55 -34.58
C LYS A 33 -9.98 -14.15 -33.97
N PRO A 34 -8.82 -13.52 -33.65
CA PRO A 34 -8.80 -12.14 -33.19
C PRO A 34 -9.57 -11.19 -34.13
N ASP A 35 -10.57 -10.50 -33.60
CA ASP A 35 -11.33 -9.49 -34.34
C ASP A 35 -10.52 -8.20 -34.42
N LEU A 36 -9.75 -8.06 -35.50
CA LEU A 36 -8.90 -6.91 -35.75
C LEU A 36 -9.68 -5.61 -35.97
N SER A 37 -11.01 -5.66 -36.17
CA SER A 37 -11.81 -4.44 -36.35
C SER A 37 -11.91 -3.56 -35.09
N PHE A 38 -11.53 -4.09 -33.93
CA PHE A 38 -11.39 -3.32 -32.69
C PHE A 38 -10.06 -2.56 -32.59
N PHE A 39 -9.12 -2.79 -33.52
CA PHE A 39 -7.81 -2.17 -33.56
C PHE A 39 -7.64 -1.30 -34.80
N SER A 40 -6.73 -0.35 -34.73
CA SER A 40 -6.35 0.54 -35.81
C SER A 40 -5.48 -0.20 -36.84
N ALA A 41 -5.10 0.48 -37.93
CA ALA A 41 -4.27 -0.10 -38.99
C ALA A 41 -2.90 -0.62 -38.51
N ASP A 42 -2.40 -0.12 -37.37
CA ASP A 42 -1.16 -0.60 -36.74
C ASP A 42 -1.34 -1.84 -35.85
N CYS A 43 -2.57 -2.34 -35.71
CA CYS A 43 -2.92 -3.49 -34.86
C CYS A 43 -2.58 -3.30 -33.37
N PHE A 44 -2.33 -2.08 -32.91
CA PHE A 44 -1.95 -1.76 -31.54
C PHE A 44 -2.93 -0.78 -30.89
N HIS A 45 -3.15 0.37 -31.52
CA HIS A 45 -4.14 1.32 -31.01
C HIS A 45 -5.55 0.77 -31.21
N PHE A 46 -6.46 1.14 -30.33
CA PHE A 46 -7.87 0.83 -30.55
C PHE A 46 -8.41 1.63 -31.72
N SER A 47 -9.25 1.01 -32.53
CA SER A 47 -10.07 1.75 -33.51
C SER A 47 -11.14 2.56 -32.76
N GLU A 48 -11.89 3.38 -33.51
CA GLU A 48 -13.12 4.01 -32.99
C GLU A 48 -14.03 2.99 -32.29
N ARG A 49 -14.15 1.79 -32.87
CA ARG A 49 -14.94 0.70 -32.30
C ARG A 49 -14.35 0.18 -31.00
N GLY A 50 -13.03 -0.01 -30.92
CA GLY A 50 -12.36 -0.39 -29.69
C GLY A 50 -12.57 0.64 -28.58
N TYR A 51 -12.36 1.93 -28.88
CA TYR A 51 -12.60 3.01 -27.92
C TYR A 51 -14.06 3.10 -27.47
N ALA A 52 -15.03 2.87 -28.37
CA ALA A 52 -16.44 2.84 -28.00
C ALA A 52 -16.76 1.76 -26.96
N GLU A 53 -16.14 0.58 -27.07
CA GLU A 53 -16.28 -0.49 -26.07
C GLU A 53 -15.66 -0.11 -24.73
N MET A 54 -14.49 0.52 -24.74
CA MET A 54 -13.84 1.01 -23.52
C MET A 54 -14.66 2.08 -22.82
N ALA A 55 -15.26 3.00 -23.59
CA ALA A 55 -16.13 4.04 -23.06
C ALA A 55 -17.40 3.46 -22.41
N MET A 56 -18.01 2.44 -23.02
CA MET A 56 -19.14 1.73 -22.43
C MET A 56 -18.74 0.98 -21.16
N ALA A 57 -17.59 0.32 -21.14
CA ALA A 57 -17.09 -0.37 -19.96
C ALA A 57 -16.85 0.61 -18.80
N LEU A 58 -16.23 1.75 -19.08
CA LEU A 58 -16.04 2.84 -18.12
C LEU A 58 -17.39 3.35 -17.58
N TRP A 59 -18.35 3.65 -18.46
CA TRP A 59 -19.69 4.12 -18.08
C TRP A 59 -20.37 3.13 -17.14
N ASN A 60 -20.40 1.86 -17.50
CA ASN A 60 -20.98 0.80 -16.68
C ASN A 60 -20.30 0.69 -15.32
N ASN A 61 -18.96 0.76 -15.31
CA ASN A 61 -18.16 0.75 -14.08
C ASN A 61 -18.46 1.94 -13.17
N MET A 62 -18.76 3.13 -13.70
CA MET A 62 -19.18 4.29 -12.90
C MET A 62 -20.57 4.09 -12.25
N LEU A 63 -21.39 3.20 -12.80
CA LEU A 63 -22.71 2.82 -12.28
C LEU A 63 -22.70 1.55 -11.42
N GLU A 64 -21.52 1.07 -11.05
CA GLU A 64 -21.33 -0.08 -10.14
C GLU A 64 -20.67 0.36 -8.83
N PRO A 65 -21.11 -0.14 -7.66
CA PRO A 65 -20.48 0.21 -6.40
C PRO A 65 -19.01 -0.23 -6.35
N VAL A 66 -18.18 0.57 -5.68
CA VAL A 66 -16.78 0.24 -5.39
C VAL A 66 -16.72 -1.09 -4.63
N GLY A 67 -15.91 -2.02 -5.13
CA GLY A 67 -15.84 -3.40 -4.63
C GLY A 67 -16.55 -4.42 -5.51
N GLU A 68 -17.56 -3.98 -6.27
CA GLU A 68 -18.36 -4.83 -7.17
C GLU A 68 -18.20 -4.45 -8.65
N LYS A 69 -17.23 -3.57 -8.94
CA LYS A 69 -16.97 -3.11 -10.31
C LYS A 69 -16.48 -4.25 -11.20
N GLN A 70 -17.02 -4.32 -12.41
CA GLN A 70 -16.61 -5.28 -13.42
C GLN A 70 -15.14 -5.09 -13.79
N SER A 71 -14.37 -6.16 -13.79
CA SER A 71 -12.93 -6.15 -13.99
C SER A 71 -12.47 -6.55 -15.40
N TYR A 72 -13.41 -6.70 -16.32
CA TYR A 72 -13.18 -7.09 -17.72
C TYR A 72 -13.98 -6.20 -18.66
N ASN A 73 -13.60 -6.18 -19.94
CA ASN A 73 -14.34 -5.52 -20.99
C ASN A 73 -15.01 -6.55 -21.92
N ASN A 74 -16.25 -6.30 -22.29
CA ASN A 74 -17.03 -7.18 -23.16
C ASN A 74 -17.12 -6.56 -24.56
N PHE A 75 -16.37 -7.09 -25.53
CA PHE A 75 -16.26 -6.57 -26.89
C PHE A 75 -17.28 -7.18 -27.88
N THR A 76 -18.57 -7.19 -27.53
CA THR A 76 -19.63 -7.82 -28.36
C THR A 76 -20.39 -6.86 -29.30
N ARG A 77 -20.04 -5.57 -29.39
CA ARG A 77 -20.79 -4.50 -30.09
C ARG A 77 -22.22 -4.24 -29.60
N ASP A 78 -22.74 -5.10 -28.73
CA ASP A 78 -24.08 -5.00 -28.21
C ASP A 78 -24.21 -3.76 -27.32
N ARG A 79 -25.06 -2.82 -27.73
CA ARG A 79 -25.34 -1.58 -27.00
C ARG A 79 -26.33 -1.79 -25.86
N SER A 80 -27.06 -2.91 -25.82
CA SER A 80 -28.02 -3.21 -24.76
C SER A 80 -27.36 -3.43 -23.38
N LYS A 81 -26.05 -3.71 -23.36
CA LYS A 81 -25.26 -3.83 -22.13
C LYS A 81 -25.00 -2.51 -21.40
N LEU A 82 -25.38 -1.37 -21.99
CA LEU A 82 -25.24 -0.07 -21.33
C LEU A 82 -26.16 -0.02 -20.10
N LYS A 83 -25.55 0.23 -18.94
CA LYS A 83 -26.29 0.42 -17.69
C LYS A 83 -26.91 1.81 -17.68
N CYS A 84 -28.14 1.86 -17.19
CA CYS A 84 -28.86 3.10 -16.93
C CYS A 84 -28.96 3.31 -15.41
N PRO A 85 -28.86 4.56 -14.92
CA PRO A 85 -29.21 4.88 -13.53
C PRO A 85 -30.65 4.48 -13.22
N THR A 86 -30.91 4.07 -11.98
CA THR A 86 -32.27 3.77 -11.49
C THR A 86 -32.69 4.79 -10.45
N ALA A 87 -33.98 4.80 -10.07
CA ALA A 87 -34.47 5.68 -9.01
C ALA A 87 -33.79 5.39 -7.66
N GLU A 88 -33.44 4.13 -7.40
CA GLU A 88 -32.74 3.70 -6.17
C GLU A 88 -31.25 4.03 -6.20
N LYS A 89 -30.64 4.10 -7.39
CA LYS A 89 -29.20 4.35 -7.61
C LYS A 89 -29.00 5.44 -8.67
N PRO A 90 -29.35 6.71 -8.38
CA PRO A 90 -29.37 7.78 -9.39
C PRO A 90 -27.99 8.43 -9.62
N PHE A 91 -26.98 8.13 -8.81
CA PHE A 91 -25.67 8.79 -8.84
C PHE A 91 -24.56 7.83 -9.26
N LEU A 92 -23.45 8.40 -9.75
CA LEU A 92 -22.21 7.64 -9.96
C LEU A 92 -21.64 7.15 -8.64
N PHE A 93 -21.06 5.96 -8.65
CA PHE A 93 -20.52 5.33 -7.47
C PHE A 93 -19.11 5.80 -7.14
N THR A 94 -18.95 6.26 -5.92
CA THR A 94 -17.70 6.66 -5.27
C THR A 94 -17.44 5.77 -4.06
N VAL A 95 -16.25 5.90 -3.45
CA VAL A 95 -15.92 5.17 -2.22
C VAL A 95 -16.95 5.45 -1.10
N ARG A 96 -17.49 6.67 -1.02
CA ARG A 96 -18.42 7.10 0.05
C ARG A 96 -19.82 6.51 -0.09
N ASN A 97 -20.38 6.47 -1.31
CA ASN A 97 -21.76 6.00 -1.53
C ASN A 97 -21.86 4.51 -1.92
N SER A 98 -20.75 3.78 -1.93
CA SER A 98 -20.71 2.35 -2.26
C SER A 98 -20.77 1.43 -1.04
N GLY A 99 -20.77 1.94 0.19
CA GLY A 99 -20.68 1.11 1.40
C GLY A 99 -19.34 0.36 1.55
N PHE A 100 -18.35 0.64 0.71
CA PHE A 100 -17.07 -0.10 0.62
C PHE A 100 -16.27 -0.10 1.93
N ARG A 101 -16.38 0.96 2.75
CA ARG A 101 -15.72 1.02 4.07
C ARG A 101 -16.50 0.34 5.20
N ASN A 102 -17.76 -0.03 4.99
CA ASN A 102 -18.54 -0.76 5.98
C ASN A 102 -18.25 -2.27 5.93
N SER A 103 -17.77 -2.76 4.78
CA SER A 103 -17.40 -4.16 4.53
C SER A 103 -15.89 -4.42 4.59
N SER A 104 -15.07 -3.39 4.37
CA SER A 104 -13.66 -3.44 4.78
C SER A 104 -13.67 -3.17 6.29
N PRO A 105 -13.38 -4.16 7.16
CA PRO A 105 -13.14 -3.84 8.56
C PRO A 105 -12.10 -2.75 8.51
N ILE A 106 -12.40 -1.62 9.14
CA ILE A 106 -11.47 -0.52 9.27
C ILE A 106 -10.16 -1.23 9.63
N LEU A 107 -9.19 -1.23 8.72
CA LEU A 107 -7.81 -1.29 9.12
C LEU A 107 -7.65 0.05 9.82
N GLU A 108 -8.21 0.09 11.03
CA GLU A 108 -7.82 1.00 12.06
C GLU A 108 -6.35 0.72 12.04
N LYS A 109 -5.60 1.74 11.61
CA LYS A 109 -4.22 1.85 11.99
C LYS A 109 -4.21 1.98 13.53
N ASN A 110 -4.60 0.92 14.21
CA ASN A 110 -4.00 0.46 15.44
C ASN A 110 -2.81 -0.42 15.05
N GLU A 111 -2.04 -0.02 14.02
CA GLU A 111 -0.61 -0.20 14.12
C GLU A 111 -0.24 0.55 15.40
N PRO A 112 0.25 -0.12 16.46
CA PRO A 112 0.68 0.59 17.66
C PRO A 112 1.81 1.51 17.23
N SER A 113 1.49 2.78 16.95
CA SER A 113 2.47 3.79 16.65
C SER A 113 3.24 3.99 17.94
N VAL A 114 4.36 3.26 18.08
CA VAL A 114 5.28 3.44 19.19
C VAL A 114 5.56 4.93 19.23
N PRO A 115 5.13 5.63 20.29
CA PRO A 115 5.15 7.07 20.25
C PRO A 115 6.60 7.52 20.18
N TYR A 116 6.89 8.55 19.39
CA TYR A 116 8.25 8.96 19.09
C TYR A 116 9.10 9.20 20.35
N TRP A 117 8.47 9.66 21.43
CA TRP A 117 9.11 9.81 22.73
C TRP A 117 9.62 8.48 23.32
N ALA A 118 8.95 7.35 23.10
CA ALA A 118 9.38 6.05 23.58
C ALA A 118 10.68 5.58 22.88
N VAL A 119 10.84 5.88 21.58
CA VAL A 119 12.08 5.62 20.84
C VAL A 119 13.22 6.47 21.41
N ILE A 120 12.97 7.75 21.69
CA ILE A 120 13.97 8.64 22.30
C ILE A 120 14.38 8.13 23.69
N VAL A 121 13.41 7.77 24.54
CA VAL A 121 13.69 7.27 25.89
C VAL A 121 14.49 5.97 25.85
N ALA A 122 14.13 5.04 24.98
CA ALA A 122 14.86 3.77 24.82
C ALA A 122 16.31 4.00 24.37
N ALA A 123 16.53 4.91 23.42
CA ALA A 123 17.87 5.25 22.94
C ALA A 123 18.74 5.88 24.06
N ILE A 124 18.18 6.83 24.82
CA ILE A 124 18.88 7.49 25.93
C ILE A 124 19.22 6.45 27.02
N ALA A 125 18.25 5.62 27.40
CA ALA A 125 18.45 4.58 28.41
C ALA A 125 19.55 3.59 27.99
N GLY A 126 19.57 3.18 26.72
CA GLY A 126 20.61 2.31 26.17
C GLY A 126 22.00 2.95 26.22
N VAL A 127 22.13 4.22 25.86
CA VAL A 127 23.40 4.97 25.92
C VAL A 127 23.90 5.10 27.36
N LEU A 128 23.02 5.42 28.31
CA LEU A 128 23.38 5.53 29.73
C LEU A 128 23.83 4.19 30.30
N ALA A 129 23.09 3.11 30.03
CA ALA A 129 23.45 1.77 30.48
C ALA A 129 24.78 1.30 29.90
N GLY A 130 25.01 1.52 28.60
CA GLY A 130 26.27 1.21 27.94
C GLY A 130 27.45 1.99 28.51
N SER A 131 27.27 3.30 28.74
CA SER A 131 28.30 4.17 29.32
C SER A 131 28.67 3.75 30.74
N LEU A 132 27.67 3.41 31.56
CA LEU A 132 27.88 2.91 32.93
C LEU A 132 28.64 1.57 32.93
N PHE A 133 28.29 0.67 32.01
CA PHE A 133 28.96 -0.62 31.87
C PHE A 133 30.43 -0.46 31.49
N ILE A 134 30.73 0.38 30.51
CA ILE A 134 32.12 0.69 30.10
C ILE A 134 32.89 1.29 31.28
N TRP A 135 32.31 2.25 32.00
CA TRP A 135 32.95 2.87 33.16
C TRP A 135 33.29 1.84 34.25
N VAL A 136 32.35 0.96 34.61
CA VAL A 136 32.57 -0.10 35.61
C VAL A 136 33.67 -1.06 35.18
N VAL A 137 33.69 -1.48 33.90
CA VAL A 137 34.74 -2.36 33.37
C VAL A 137 36.11 -1.67 33.42
N SER A 138 36.19 -0.41 33.02
CA SER A 138 37.43 0.39 33.06
C SER A 138 37.96 0.56 34.50
N VAL A 139 37.08 0.86 35.47
CA VAL A 139 37.47 0.98 36.88
C VAL A 139 37.93 -0.37 37.45
N ARG A 140 37.24 -1.48 37.13
CA ARG A 140 37.67 -2.82 37.57
C ARG A 140 39.02 -3.20 36.98
N ARG A 141 39.27 -2.89 35.70
CA ARG A 141 40.58 -3.11 35.05
C ARG A 141 41.68 -2.28 35.70
N ALA A 142 41.44 -0.99 35.94
CA ALA A 142 42.41 -0.11 36.60
C ALA A 142 42.76 -0.61 38.02
N LYS A 143 41.76 -0.99 38.83
CA LYS A 143 41.98 -1.58 40.16
C LYS A 143 42.75 -2.89 40.11
N LYS A 144 42.48 -3.75 39.11
CA LYS A 144 43.22 -5.01 38.93
C LYS A 144 44.69 -4.75 38.56
N CYS A 145 44.96 -3.83 37.63
CA CYS A 145 46.33 -3.45 37.27
C CYS A 145 47.09 -2.86 38.48
N GLN A 146 46.44 -2.01 39.28
CA GLN A 146 47.05 -1.45 40.48
C GLN A 146 47.39 -2.54 41.50
N HIS A 147 46.48 -3.48 41.75
CA HIS A 147 46.72 -4.62 42.64
C HIS A 147 47.87 -5.53 42.15
N GLU A 148 47.95 -5.80 40.84
CA GLU A 148 49.07 -6.57 40.25
C GLU A 148 50.41 -5.83 40.41
N MET A 149 50.45 -4.51 40.24
CA MET A 149 51.65 -3.69 40.45
C MET A 149 52.09 -3.67 41.93
N ASP A 150 51.14 -3.47 42.86
CA ASP A 150 51.42 -3.47 44.29
C ASP A 150 51.94 -4.84 44.75
N THR A 151 51.35 -5.94 44.26
CA THR A 151 51.81 -7.31 44.57
C THR A 151 53.22 -7.57 44.05
N ALA A 152 53.53 -7.13 42.83
CA ALA A 152 54.86 -7.27 42.24
C ALA A 152 55.94 -6.43 42.96
N MET A 153 55.60 -5.22 43.42
CA MET A 153 56.51 -4.37 44.19
C MET A 153 56.77 -4.93 45.61
N ASN A 154 55.76 -5.52 46.25
CA ASN A 154 55.92 -6.19 47.54
C ASN A 154 56.83 -7.42 47.43
N LEU A 155 56.62 -8.29 46.44
CA LEU A 155 57.46 -9.49 46.20
C LEU A 155 58.94 -9.14 45.96
N LYS A 156 59.23 -7.99 45.33
CA LYS A 156 60.60 -7.55 45.06
C LYS A 156 61.29 -6.93 46.29
N SER A 157 60.54 -6.43 47.28
CA SER A 157 61.11 -5.88 48.52
C SER A 157 61.40 -6.95 49.57
N THR A 158 60.72 -8.10 49.53
CA THR A 158 60.95 -9.21 50.46
C THR A 158 62.12 -10.14 50.05
N SER A 159 62.70 -9.95 48.87
CA SER A 159 63.82 -10.76 48.34
C SER A 159 65.20 -10.15 48.60
N LEU A 160 65.37 -9.31 49.64
CA LEU A 160 66.65 -8.70 50.04
C LEU A 160 66.93 -8.94 51.52
#